data_AF-A0A3S0J9W1-F1
#
_entry.id   AF-A0A3S0J9W1-F1
#
_cell.length_a   1.000
_cell.length_b   1.000
_cell.length_c   1.000
_cell.angle_alpha   90.00
_cell.angle_beta   90.00
_cell.angle_gamma   90.00
#
_symmetry.space_group_name_H-M   'P 1'
#
loop_
_entity.id
_entity.type
_entity.pdbx_description
1 polymer ?
#
loop_
_entity_poly.entity_id
_entity_poly.type
_entity_poly.pdbx_seq_one_letter_code
_entity_poly.pdbx_strand_id
1 'polypeptide(L)'
;MFMIELNDTGWRYWLITAALLTYGVVADPIGFVLAIALTLVHLLHFVIMKRSVTAFPIQVRFWYLSLLLLAQVEGLGWIYWIPAIGTWAQVVFGYCAMARFVSLLPWNSSENFSFGLVIRTIIARPVKGSIKQKVAVKK
;
A
#
# COMPACT_ATOMS: atom_id res chain seq x y z
N MET A 1 0.58 -18.01 3.75
CA MET A 1 1.69 -18.25 2.81
C MET A 1 2.57 -17.01 2.84
N PHE A 2 3.85 -17.15 3.19
CA PHE A 2 4.78 -16.02 3.22
C PHE A 2 5.17 -15.60 1.79
N MET A 3 5.23 -14.29 1.52
CA MET A 3 5.57 -13.71 0.20
C MET A 3 6.80 -12.82 0.31
N ILE A 4 7.94 -13.45 0.57
CA ILE A 4 9.24 -12.76 0.67
C ILE A 4 9.88 -12.73 -0.73
N GLU A 5 10.07 -11.53 -1.27
CA GLU A 5 10.62 -11.33 -2.62
C GLU A 5 11.83 -10.40 -2.57
N LEU A 6 12.95 -10.91 -2.05
CA LEU A 6 14.19 -10.13 -1.87
C LEU A 6 14.76 -9.56 -3.17
N ASN A 7 14.40 -10.06 -4.35
CA ASN A 7 14.87 -9.50 -5.63
C ASN A 7 13.91 -8.46 -6.23
N ASP A 8 12.73 -8.26 -5.65
CA ASP A 8 11.78 -7.25 -6.11
C ASP A 8 12.07 -5.89 -5.47
N THR A 9 12.34 -4.89 -6.32
CA THR A 9 12.65 -3.53 -5.87
C THR A 9 11.49 -2.92 -5.06
N GLY A 10 10.24 -3.19 -5.45
CA GLY A 10 9.07 -2.68 -4.72
C GLY A 10 8.96 -3.29 -3.33
N TRP A 11 9.17 -4.59 -3.21
CA TRP A 11 9.19 -5.32 -1.94
C TRP A 11 10.27 -4.78 -1.01
N ARG A 12 11.49 -4.53 -1.53
CA ARG A 12 12.59 -3.91 -0.74
C ARG A 12 12.21 -2.53 -0.20
N TYR A 13 11.61 -1.67 -1.03
CA TYR A 13 11.13 -0.37 -0.55
C TYR A 13 10.15 -0.54 0.60
N TRP A 14 9.18 -1.43 0.46
CA TRP A 14 8.17 -1.67 1.50
C TRP A 14 8.75 -2.27 2.78
N LEU A 15 9.75 -3.14 2.69
CA LEU A 15 10.46 -3.65 3.87
C LEU A 15 11.15 -2.51 4.64
N ILE A 16 11.88 -1.65 3.93
CA ILE A 16 12.57 -0.51 4.57
C ILE A 16 11.54 0.45 5.17
N THR A 17 10.45 0.75 4.45
CA THR A 17 9.35 1.56 4.99
C THR A 17 8.75 0.92 6.25
N ALA A 18 8.55 -0.40 6.29
CA ALA A 18 8.04 -1.09 7.48
C ALA A 18 8.98 -0.93 8.69
N ALA A 19 10.29 -1.06 8.47
CA ALA A 19 11.29 -0.86 9.51
C ALA A 19 11.29 0.59 10.02
N LEU A 20 11.26 1.58 9.12
CA LEU A 20 11.22 3.00 9.48
C LEU A 20 9.95 3.38 10.25
N LEU A 21 8.79 2.86 9.84
CA LEU A 21 7.53 3.06 10.58
C LEU A 21 7.56 2.39 11.94
N THR A 22 8.13 1.19 12.04
CA THR A 22 8.31 0.51 13.34
C THR A 22 9.18 1.38 14.25
N TYR A 23 10.30 1.89 13.75
CA TYR A 23 11.16 2.82 14.48
C TYR A 23 10.43 4.10 14.90
N GLY A 24 9.61 4.67 14.01
CA GLY A 24 8.73 5.80 14.29
C GLY A 24 7.78 5.56 15.46
N VAL A 25 7.23 4.35 15.55
CA VAL A 25 6.28 3.96 16.59
C VAL A 25 6.95 3.66 17.92
N VAL A 26 8.10 2.97 17.92
CA VAL A 26 8.70 2.42 19.16
C VAL A 26 9.83 3.26 19.75
N ALA A 27 10.47 4.12 18.95
CA ALA A 27 11.70 4.80 19.34
C ALA A 27 11.65 6.31 19.14
N ASP A 28 11.54 6.78 17.88
CA ASP A 28 11.70 8.21 17.56
C ASP A 28 10.84 8.61 16.35
N PRO A 29 10.00 9.67 16.46
CA PRO A 29 9.18 10.19 15.36
C PRO A 29 9.93 10.51 14.06
N ILE A 30 11.24 10.70 14.08
CA ILE A 30 12.07 10.84 12.87
C ILE A 30 11.87 9.65 11.91
N GLY A 31 11.54 8.46 12.42
CA GLY A 31 11.20 7.29 11.61
C GLY A 31 10.03 7.55 10.66
N PHE A 32 9.02 8.32 11.08
CA PHE A 32 7.89 8.69 10.22
C PHE A 32 8.31 9.62 9.09
N VAL A 33 9.17 10.60 9.38
CA VAL A 33 9.71 11.54 8.37
C VAL A 33 10.53 10.77 7.33
N LEU A 34 11.39 9.86 7.77
CA LEU A 34 12.17 9.00 6.87
C LEU A 34 11.28 8.07 6.05
N ALA A 35 10.23 7.50 6.64
CA ALA A 35 9.26 6.65 5.93
C ALA A 35 8.50 7.44 4.85
N ILE A 36 8.10 8.68 5.14
CA ILE A 36 7.46 9.59 4.18
C ILE A 36 8.43 9.91 3.03
N ALA A 37 9.65 10.32 3.34
CA ALA A 37 10.67 10.63 2.34
C ALA A 37 10.96 9.44 1.41
N LEU A 38 11.12 8.24 1.99
CA LEU A 38 11.32 7.02 1.21
C LEU A 38 10.11 6.67 0.35
N THR A 39 8.90 6.85 0.87
CA THR A 39 7.66 6.60 0.11
C THR A 39 7.53 7.56 -1.07
N LEU A 40 7.93 8.82 -0.90
CA LEU A 40 8.00 9.79 -2.00
C LEU A 40 9.00 9.35 -3.08
N VAL A 41 10.21 8.94 -2.69
CA VAL A 41 11.22 8.39 -3.62
C VAL A 41 10.67 7.18 -4.37
N HIS A 42 10.03 6.26 -3.65
CA HIS A 42 9.42 5.06 -4.23
C HIS A 42 8.32 5.40 -5.25
N LEU A 43 7.47 6.38 -4.94
CA LEU A 43 6.42 6.87 -5.84
C LEU A 43 7.03 7.44 -7.13
N LEU A 44 7.99 8.36 -7.01
CA LEU A 44 8.66 8.99 -8.15
C LEU A 44 9.40 7.97 -9.02
N HIS A 45 10.16 7.06 -8.40
CA HIS A 45 10.86 5.99 -9.11
C HIS A 45 9.87 5.14 -9.94
N PHE A 46 8.72 4.75 -9.37
CA PHE A 46 7.74 3.96 -10.11
C PHE A 46 7.03 4.76 -11.21
N VAL A 47 6.76 6.05 -11.02
CA VAL A 47 6.22 6.93 -12.07
C VAL A 47 7.15 6.98 -13.28
N ILE A 48 8.45 7.17 -13.05
CA ILE A 48 9.47 7.19 -14.10
C ILE A 48 9.55 5.84 -14.80
N MET A 49 9.62 4.74 -14.04
CA MET A 49 9.76 3.38 -14.59
C MET A 49 8.53 2.90 -15.35
N LYS A 50 7.31 3.25 -14.90
CA LYS A 50 6.06 2.83 -15.56
C LYS A 50 5.59 3.78 -16.65
N ARG A 51 6.16 4.99 -16.73
CA ARG A 51 5.74 6.05 -17.66
C ARG A 51 4.23 6.32 -17.66
N SER A 52 3.59 6.14 -16.50
CA SER A 52 2.13 6.26 -16.35
C SER A 52 1.79 6.65 -14.93
N VAL A 53 1.20 7.83 -14.72
CA VAL A 53 0.78 8.30 -13.39
C VAL A 53 -0.49 7.62 -12.88
N THR A 54 -1.25 6.98 -13.77
CA THR A 54 -2.50 6.29 -13.45
C THR A 54 -2.33 4.79 -13.25
N ALA A 55 -1.10 4.25 -13.37
CA ALA A 55 -0.88 2.83 -13.14
C ALA A 55 -1.23 2.45 -11.70
N PHE A 56 -1.87 1.30 -11.53
CA PHE A 56 -2.36 0.84 -10.23
C PHE A 56 -1.30 0.84 -9.11
N PRO A 57 -0.05 0.37 -9.32
CA PRO A 57 0.99 0.44 -8.29
C PRO A 57 1.33 1.87 -7.84
N ILE A 58 1.19 2.86 -8.73
CA ILE A 58 1.43 4.28 -8.43
C ILE A 58 0.26 4.84 -7.62
N GLN A 59 -0.98 4.52 -7.98
CA GLN A 59 -2.15 4.90 -7.19
C GLN A 59 -2.05 4.39 -5.74
N VAL A 60 -1.65 3.12 -5.53
CA VAL A 60 -1.48 2.57 -4.17
C VAL A 60 -0.42 3.33 -3.38
N ARG A 61 0.72 3.66 -3.99
CA ARG A 61 1.80 4.43 -3.34
C ARG A 61 1.38 5.86 -3.04
N PHE A 62 0.65 6.49 -3.95
CA PHE A 62 0.11 7.82 -3.77
C PHE A 62 -0.83 7.88 -2.56
N TRP A 63 -1.84 7.00 -2.50
CA TRP A 63 -2.78 6.98 -1.38
C TRP A 63 -2.12 6.56 -0.06
N TYR A 64 -1.11 5.69 -0.12
CA TYR A 64 -0.31 5.36 1.05
C TYR A 64 0.48 6.57 1.56
N LEU A 65 1.13 7.34 0.67
CA LEU A 65 1.81 8.58 1.04
C LEU A 65 0.83 9.60 1.64
N SER A 66 -0.36 9.76 1.05
CA SER A 66 -1.41 10.62 1.58
C SER A 66 -1.84 10.22 2.99
N LEU A 67 -1.92 8.92 3.29
CA LEU A 67 -2.23 8.43 4.64
C LEU A 67 -1.13 8.80 5.65
N LEU A 68 0.15 8.70 5.26
CA LEU A 68 1.25 9.12 6.13
C LEU A 68 1.23 10.63 6.38
N LEU A 69 0.95 11.43 5.35
CA LEU A 69 0.82 12.88 5.49
C LEU A 69 -0.38 13.27 6.36
N LEU A 70 -1.50 12.55 6.25
CA LEU A 70 -2.67 12.75 7.13
C LEU A 70 -2.31 12.48 8.59
N ALA A 71 -1.48 11.46 8.85
CA ALA A 71 -1.03 11.13 10.21
C ALA A 71 -0.07 12.17 10.81
N GLN A 72 0.44 13.14 10.02
CA GLN A 72 1.21 14.29 10.53
C GLN A 72 0.31 15.40 11.12
N VAL A 73 -0.99 15.39 10.82
CA VAL A 73 -1.92 16.37 11.38
C VAL A 73 -2.01 16.17 12.90
N GLU A 74 -1.99 17.28 13.64
CA GLU A 74 -2.07 17.26 15.09
C GLU A 74 -3.29 16.46 15.58
N GLY A 75 -3.08 15.58 16.57
CA GLY A 75 -4.11 14.66 17.07
C GLY A 75 -4.36 13.41 16.22
N LEU A 76 -3.81 13.31 15.00
CA LEU A 76 -3.98 12.14 14.11
C LEU A 76 -2.77 11.19 14.09
N GLY A 77 -1.77 11.38 14.94
CA GLY A 77 -0.58 10.52 14.98
C GLY A 77 -0.87 9.04 15.22
N TRP A 78 -1.98 8.69 15.88
CA TRP A 78 -2.40 7.30 16.06
C TRP A 78 -2.64 6.57 14.73
N ILE A 79 -2.92 7.30 13.65
CA ILE A 79 -3.12 6.74 12.30
C ILE A 79 -1.88 5.97 11.85
N TYR A 80 -0.66 6.30 12.30
CA TYR A 80 0.58 5.58 11.94
C TYR A 80 0.59 4.09 12.28
N TRP A 81 -0.25 3.64 13.23
CA TRP A 81 -0.40 2.22 13.51
C TRP A 81 -1.00 1.45 12.33
N ILE A 82 -1.91 2.08 11.57
CA ILE A 82 -2.55 1.47 10.39
C ILE A 82 -1.52 1.12 9.30
N PRO A 83 -0.69 2.06 8.79
CA PRO A 83 0.36 1.75 7.83
C PRO A 83 1.48 0.90 8.44
N ALA A 84 1.81 1.01 9.72
CA ALA A 84 2.82 0.16 10.35
C ALA A 84 2.41 -1.33 10.27
N ILE A 85 1.21 -1.67 10.74
CA ILE A 85 0.67 -3.04 10.70
C ILE A 85 0.41 -3.46 9.25
N GLY A 86 -0.21 -2.58 8.46
CA GLY A 86 -0.59 -2.87 7.07
C GLY A 86 0.63 -3.13 6.16
N THR A 87 1.74 -2.44 6.39
CA THR A 87 2.97 -2.64 5.60
C THR A 87 3.65 -3.94 5.97
N TRP A 88 3.68 -4.31 7.25
CA TRP A 88 4.13 -5.65 7.65
C TRP A 88 3.26 -6.74 7.04
N ALA A 89 1.92 -6.58 7.05
CA ALA A 89 1.02 -7.52 6.39
C ALA A 89 1.30 -7.65 4.88
N GLN A 90 1.67 -6.55 4.22
CA GLN A 90 2.05 -6.56 2.81
C GLN A 90 3.40 -7.25 2.58
N VAL A 91 4.41 -6.92 3.37
CA VAL A 91 5.77 -7.47 3.22
C VAL A 91 5.81 -8.97 3.50
N VAL A 92 5.08 -9.41 4.54
CA VAL A 92 5.11 -10.80 5.03
C VAL A 92 4.15 -11.69 4.25
N PHE A 93 2.92 -11.21 4.00
CA PHE A 93 1.85 -12.03 3.42
C PHE A 93 1.44 -11.58 2.01
N GLY A 94 1.97 -10.48 1.47
CA GLY A 94 1.48 -9.86 0.24
C GLY A 94 0.09 -9.22 0.38
N TYR A 95 -0.41 -9.05 1.61
CA TYR A 95 -1.72 -8.48 1.86
C TYR A 95 -1.61 -6.96 2.03
N CYS A 96 -2.13 -6.19 1.06
CA CYS A 96 -2.25 -4.74 1.18
C CYS A 96 -3.71 -4.30 1.27
N ALA A 97 -4.10 -3.66 2.37
CA ALA A 97 -5.42 -3.07 2.52
C ALA A 97 -5.61 -1.88 1.56
N MET A 98 -4.58 -1.05 1.40
CA MET A 98 -4.62 0.10 0.48
C MET A 98 -4.85 -0.36 -0.96
N ALA A 99 -4.18 -1.42 -1.42
CA ALA A 99 -4.43 -1.97 -2.76
C ALA A 99 -5.89 -2.42 -2.95
N ARG A 100 -6.51 -2.99 -1.91
CA ARG A 100 -7.93 -3.40 -1.95
C ARG A 100 -8.85 -2.20 -2.06
N PHE A 101 -8.68 -1.19 -1.22
CA PHE A 101 -9.49 0.04 -1.30
C PHE A 101 -9.30 0.74 -2.64
N VAL A 102 -8.06 0.88 -3.12
CA VAL A 102 -7.76 1.48 -4.42
C VAL A 102 -8.37 0.68 -5.57
N SER A 103 -8.45 -0.64 -5.46
CA SER A 103 -9.09 -1.47 -6.50
C SER A 103 -10.61 -1.28 -6.61
N LEU A 104 -11.26 -0.83 -5.54
CA LEU A 104 -12.71 -0.56 -5.49
C LEU A 104 -13.09 0.81 -6.06
N LEU A 105 -12.12 1.69 -6.32
CA LEU A 105 -12.38 3.01 -6.90
C LEU A 105 -13.01 2.86 -8.30
N PRO A 106 -13.92 3.78 -8.70
CA PRO A 106 -14.76 3.61 -9.90
C PRO A 106 -13.96 3.55 -11.21
N TRP A 107 -12.75 4.11 -11.26
CA TRP A 107 -11.85 4.00 -12.41
C TRP A 107 -10.96 2.73 -12.40
N ASN A 108 -11.02 1.95 -11.32
CA ASN A 108 -10.28 0.70 -11.18
C ASN A 108 -11.18 -0.54 -11.17
N SER A 109 -12.48 -0.39 -10.91
CA SER A 109 -13.49 -1.45 -10.99
C SER A 109 -14.38 -1.26 -12.21
N SER A 110 -14.66 -2.35 -12.92
CA SER A 110 -15.70 -2.41 -13.97
C SER A 110 -17.05 -2.90 -13.44
N GLU A 111 -17.10 -3.35 -12.18
CA GLU A 111 -18.32 -3.78 -11.51
C GLU A 111 -18.93 -2.62 -10.71
N ASN A 112 -20.26 -2.54 -10.69
CA ASN A 112 -20.98 -1.58 -9.86
C ASN A 112 -20.63 -1.79 -8.38
N PHE A 113 -20.48 -0.68 -7.65
CA PHE A 113 -20.16 -0.73 -6.23
C PHE A 113 -21.28 -1.46 -5.47
N SER A 114 -20.93 -2.57 -4.83
CA SER A 114 -21.84 -3.39 -4.04
C SER A 114 -21.15 -3.92 -2.80
N PHE A 115 -21.93 -4.20 -1.76
CA PHE A 115 -21.39 -4.75 -0.52
C PHE A 115 -20.71 -6.11 -0.73
N GLY A 116 -21.26 -6.93 -1.64
CA GLY A 116 -20.65 -8.20 -2.04
C GLY A 116 -19.27 -8.03 -2.67
N LEU A 117 -19.09 -7.02 -3.52
CA LEU A 117 -17.79 -6.69 -4.14
C LEU A 117 -16.76 -6.28 -3.08
N VAL A 118 -17.17 -5.47 -2.10
CA VAL A 118 -16.30 -5.03 -0.99
C VAL A 118 -15.82 -6.23 -0.18
N ILE A 119 -16.74 -7.08 0.29
CA ILE A 119 -16.40 -8.28 1.08
C ILE A 119 -15.46 -9.19 0.27
N ARG A 120 -15.80 -9.45 -1.00
CA ARG A 120 -14.99 -10.31 -1.86
C ARG A 120 -13.58 -9.77 -2.04
N THR A 121 -13.43 -8.45 -2.17
CA THR A 121 -12.12 -7.79 -2.33
C THR A 121 -11.31 -7.81 -1.03
N ILE A 122 -11.96 -7.60 0.11
CA ILE A 122 -11.30 -7.63 1.43
C ILE A 122 -10.81 -9.06 1.75
N ILE A 123 -11.67 -10.06 1.58
CA ILE A 123 -11.38 -11.46 1.93
C ILE A 123 -10.53 -12.17 0.86
N ALA A 124 -10.35 -11.58 -0.33
CA ALA A 124 -9.53 -12.15 -1.39
C ALA A 124 -8.14 -12.53 -0.87
N ARG A 125 -7.69 -13.74 -1.21
CA ARG A 125 -6.36 -14.22 -0.85
C ARG A 125 -5.27 -13.28 -1.39
N PRO A 126 -4.14 -13.12 -0.70
CA PRO A 126 -2.99 -12.42 -1.24
C PRO A 126 -2.54 -13.04 -2.57
N VAL A 127 -2.14 -12.19 -3.51
CA VAL A 127 -1.74 -12.60 -4.86
C VAL A 127 -0.42 -11.94 -5.23
N LYS A 128 0.42 -12.66 -5.98
CA LYS A 128 1.61 -12.06 -6.60
C LYS A 128 1.16 -11.02 -7.64
N GLY A 129 1.76 -9.83 -7.60
CA GLY A 129 1.43 -8.73 -8.50
C GLY A 129 0.24 -7.88 -8.04
N SER A 130 -0.69 -7.58 -8.95
CA SER A 130 -1.79 -6.64 -8.70
C SER A 130 -3.11 -7.36 -8.47
N ILE A 131 -3.83 -7.00 -7.38
CA ILE A 131 -5.18 -7.51 -7.11
C ILE A 131 -6.19 -7.13 -8.21
N LYS A 132 -5.95 -6.01 -8.91
CA LYS A 132 -6.79 -5.53 -10.03
C LYS A 132 -6.93 -6.59 -11.14
N GLN A 133 -5.91 -7.42 -11.37
CA GLN A 133 -5.93 -8.41 -12.44
C GLN A 133 -6.79 -9.65 -12.16
N LYS A 134 -7.17 -9.93 -10.91
CA LYS A 134 -7.84 -11.21 -10.55
C LYS A 134 -9.30 -11.07 -10.15
N VAL A 135 -9.74 -9.90 -9.66
CA VAL A 135 -11.16 -9.70 -9.34
C VAL A 135 -12.01 -9.66 -10.61
N ALA A 136 -11.51 -9.02 -11.68
CA ALA A 136 -12.17 -8.88 -12.98
C ALA A 136 -12.34 -10.17 -13.80
N VAL A 137 -11.81 -11.32 -13.34
CA VAL A 137 -11.79 -12.57 -14.13
C VAL A 137 -12.97 -13.51 -13.81
N LYS A 138 -13.76 -13.26 -12.75
CA LYS A 138 -15.06 -13.96 -12.63
C LYS A 138 -16.15 -13.09 -13.26
N LYS A 139 -16.27 -13.19 -14.59
CA LYS A 139 -17.56 -13.07 -15.25
C LYS A 139 -18.30 -14.39 -15.11
#